data_AF-A0A9E7AWH0-F1
#
_entry.id   AF-A0A9E7AWH0-F1
#
_cell.length_a   1.000
_cell.length_b   1.000
_cell.length_c   1.000
_cell.angle_alpha   90.00
_cell.angle_beta   90.00
_cell.angle_gamma   90.00
#
_symmetry.space_group_name_H-M   'P 1'
#
loop_
_entity.id
_entity.type
_entity.pdbx_description
1 polymer ?
#
loop_
_entity_poly.entity_id
_entity_poly.type
_entity_poly.pdbx_seq_one_letter_code
_entity_poly.pdbx_strand_id
1 'polypeptide(L)'
;AVNSEGLFMNQEGFKKMFLKWSDFERMEKKDDGDLRLYMKDPAGIVKQQPAFARPFLTQTFVKERSPVTLSSSGDGQKIIDLVVKYSGMV
;
A
#
# COMPACT_ATOMS: atom_id res chain seq x y z
N ALA A 1 5.47 -4.97 -7.67
CA ALA A 1 5.99 -4.23 -8.84
C ALA A 1 5.50 -2.79 -8.76
N VAL A 2 6.21 -1.81 -9.29
CA VAL A 2 5.86 -0.38 -9.12
C VAL A 2 6.18 0.38 -10.41
N ASN A 3 5.34 1.36 -10.75
CA ASN A 3 5.53 2.22 -11.93
C ASN A 3 5.05 3.66 -11.63
N SER A 4 5.01 4.49 -12.66
CA SER A 4 4.56 5.90 -12.57
C SER A 4 3.08 6.07 -12.21
N GLU A 5 2.25 5.03 -12.36
CA GLU A 5 0.81 5.10 -12.10
C GLU A 5 0.43 4.57 -10.72
N GLY A 6 1.21 3.63 -10.19
CA GLY A 6 0.86 2.96 -8.96
C GLY A 6 1.79 1.82 -8.51
N LEU A 7 1.31 1.12 -7.50
CA LEU A 7 1.95 0.00 -6.83
C LEU A 7 1.13 -1.26 -7.02
N PHE A 8 1.77 -2.30 -7.55
CA PHE A 8 1.23 -3.64 -7.56
C PHE A 8 1.59 -4.37 -6.26
N MET A 9 0.58 -4.64 -5.45
CA MET A 9 0.63 -5.38 -4.20
C MET A 9 0.46 -6.88 -4.45
N ASN A 10 1.40 -7.66 -3.93
CA ASN A 10 1.35 -9.13 -3.94
C ASN A 10 1.79 -9.72 -2.60
N GLN A 11 1.26 -9.17 -1.51
CA GLN A 11 1.39 -9.73 -0.17
C GLN A 11 0.15 -10.56 0.17
N GLU A 12 0.27 -11.46 1.15
CA GLU A 12 -0.89 -12.20 1.65
C GLU A 12 -2.02 -11.23 2.05
N GLY A 13 -3.25 -11.49 1.57
CA GLY A 13 -4.39 -10.58 1.72
C GLY A 13 -4.62 -9.60 0.56
N PHE A 14 -3.58 -9.21 -0.20
CA PHE A 14 -3.68 -8.25 -1.32
C PHE A 14 -3.31 -8.87 -2.68
N LYS A 15 -3.23 -10.19 -2.76
CA LYS A 15 -2.73 -10.90 -3.94
C LYS A 15 -3.37 -10.35 -5.21
N LYS A 16 -2.53 -9.75 -6.07
CA LYS A 16 -2.84 -9.25 -7.41
C LYS A 16 -3.63 -7.93 -7.48
N MET A 17 -3.35 -7.00 -6.57
CA MET A 17 -3.99 -5.68 -6.58
C MET A 17 -3.06 -4.60 -7.11
N PHE A 18 -3.56 -3.78 -8.03
CA PHE A 18 -2.89 -2.55 -8.44
C PHE A 18 -3.56 -1.36 -7.76
N LEU A 19 -2.80 -0.62 -6.96
CA LEU A 19 -3.25 0.59 -6.27
C LEU A 19 -2.61 1.81 -6.95
N LYS A 20 -3.43 2.78 -7.36
CA LYS A 20 -2.93 3.99 -8.02
C LYS A 20 -2.39 4.95 -6.98
N TRP A 21 -1.44 5.81 -7.36
CA TRP A 21 -0.96 6.86 -6.44
C TRP A 21 -2.08 7.79 -5.98
N SER A 22 -3.09 8.01 -6.82
CA SER A 22 -4.31 8.77 -6.47
C SER A 22 -5.09 8.19 -5.29
N ASP A 23 -4.96 6.90 -5.02
CA ASP A 23 -5.71 6.18 -3.97
C ASP A 23 -5.12 6.40 -2.57
N PHE A 24 -3.92 7.00 -2.49
CA PHE A 24 -3.22 7.29 -1.24
C PHE A 24 -3.37 8.76 -0.85
N GLU A 25 -3.49 9.00 0.45
CA GLU A 25 -3.60 10.34 1.04
C GLU A 25 -2.25 10.89 1.48
N ARG A 26 -1.40 10.02 2.04
CA ARG A 26 -0.06 10.39 2.48
C ARG A 26 0.86 9.19 2.50
N MET A 27 2.13 9.52 2.58
CA MET A 27 3.25 8.60 2.74
C MET A 27 4.06 9.01 3.97
N GLU A 28 4.52 8.04 4.74
CA GLU A 28 5.40 8.27 5.87
C GLU A 28 6.62 7.35 5.77
N LYS A 29 7.82 7.93 5.73
CA LYS A 29 9.08 7.21 5.81
C LYS A 29 9.50 7.10 7.28
N LYS A 30 9.81 5.89 7.72
CA LYS A 30 10.27 5.60 9.08
C LYS A 30 11.80 5.58 9.14
N ASP A 31 12.32 5.80 10.35
CA ASP A 31 13.77 5.86 10.60
C ASP A 31 14.48 4.51 10.36
N ASP A 32 13.74 3.40 10.47
CA ASP A 32 14.18 2.04 10.14
C ASP A 32 14.19 1.76 8.61
N GLY A 33 13.83 2.76 7.80
CA GLY A 33 13.77 2.67 6.36
C GLY A 33 12.44 2.14 5.81
N ASP A 34 11.49 1.75 6.66
CA ASP A 34 10.18 1.30 6.22
C ASP A 34 9.34 2.45 5.67
N LEU A 35 8.48 2.13 4.70
CA LEU A 35 7.56 3.07 4.09
C LEU A 35 6.12 2.70 4.40
N ARG A 36 5.36 3.63 4.96
CA ARG A 36 3.94 3.46 5.25
C ARG A 36 3.08 4.29 4.30
N LEU A 37 2.14 3.63 3.63
CA LEU A 37 1.22 4.24 2.67
C LEU A 37 -0.20 4.23 3.24
N TYR A 38 -0.81 5.40 3.35
CA TYR A 38 -2.16 5.57 3.89
C TYR A 38 -3.16 5.76 2.75
N MET A 39 -4.22 4.96 2.73
CA MET A 39 -5.26 5.01 1.69
C MET A 39 -6.30 6.09 2.00
N LYS A 40 -6.77 6.83 0.99
CA LYS A 40 -7.86 7.81 1.10
C LYS A 40 -9.20 7.14 1.44
N ASP A 41 -9.53 6.07 0.72
CA ASP A 41 -10.76 5.32 0.90
C ASP A 41 -10.49 3.81 1.04
N PRO A 42 -10.00 3.37 2.21
CA PRO A 42 -9.73 1.95 2.44
C PRO A 42 -11.00 1.11 2.32
N ALA A 43 -12.18 1.65 2.69
CA ALA A 43 -13.44 0.92 2.60
C ALA A 43 -13.84 0.64 1.14
N GLY A 44 -13.71 1.64 0.26
CA GLY A 44 -13.94 1.49 -1.18
C GLY A 44 -13.00 0.48 -1.83
N ILE A 45 -11.72 0.52 -1.46
CA ILE A 45 -10.71 -0.43 -1.97
C ILE A 45 -11.00 -1.86 -1.50
N VAL A 46 -11.35 -2.05 -0.22
CA VAL A 46 -11.67 -3.36 0.35
C VAL A 46 -12.93 -3.97 -0.29
N LYS A 47 -13.94 -3.16 -0.63
CA LYS A 47 -15.16 -3.64 -1.32
C LYS A 47 -14.88 -4.26 -2.69
N GLN A 48 -13.83 -3.83 -3.37
CA GLN A 48 -13.42 -4.34 -4.68
C GLN A 48 -12.72 -5.71 -4.60
N GLN A 49 -12.44 -6.19 -3.38
CA GLN A 49 -11.71 -7.44 -3.16
C GLN A 49 -12.60 -8.68 -3.14
N PRO A 50 -12.02 -9.88 -3.37
CA PRO A 50 -12.73 -11.14 -3.22
C PRO A 50 -13.37 -11.28 -1.83
N ALA A 51 -14.59 -11.80 -1.78
CA ALA A 51 -15.40 -11.85 -0.56
C ALA A 51 -14.68 -12.50 0.64
N PHE A 52 -13.86 -13.53 0.39
CA PHE A 52 -13.11 -14.23 1.44
C PHE A 52 -12.04 -13.36 2.12
N ALA A 53 -11.48 -12.37 1.42
CA ALA A 53 -10.43 -11.48 1.96
C ALA A 53 -11.02 -10.25 2.68
N ARG A 54 -12.27 -9.87 2.35
CA ARG A 54 -12.90 -8.64 2.88
C ARG A 54 -12.94 -8.56 4.41
N PRO A 55 -13.28 -9.61 5.18
CA PRO A 55 -13.35 -9.50 6.64
C PRO A 55 -12.00 -9.12 7.26
N PHE A 56 -10.94 -9.79 6.82
CA PHE A 56 -9.57 -9.52 7.27
C PHE A 56 -9.13 -8.10 6.87
N LEU A 57 -9.29 -7.74 5.60
CA LEU A 57 -8.91 -6.41 5.11
C LEU A 57 -9.74 -5.28 5.74
N THR A 58 -11.02 -5.52 6.05
CA THR A 58 -11.87 -4.55 6.76
C THR A 58 -11.35 -4.31 8.16
N GLN A 59 -10.97 -5.38 8.87
CA GLN A 59 -10.39 -5.26 10.20
C GLN A 59 -9.10 -4.42 10.17
N THR A 60 -8.15 -4.78 9.30
CA THR A 60 -6.85 -4.14 9.23
C THR A 60 -6.89 -2.69 8.70
N PHE A 61 -7.57 -2.43 7.58
CA PHE A 61 -7.46 -1.13 6.88
C PHE A 61 -8.61 -0.17 7.16
N VAL A 62 -9.79 -0.67 7.52
CA VAL A 62 -10.97 0.19 7.74
C VAL A 62 -11.15 0.47 9.23
N LYS A 63 -11.11 -0.57 10.07
CA LYS A 63 -11.32 -0.42 11.52
C LYS A 63 -10.05 0.06 12.22
N GLU A 64 -8.94 -0.65 12.03
CA GLU A 64 -7.65 -0.30 12.63
C GLU A 64 -6.95 0.84 11.90
N ARG A 65 -7.39 1.16 10.68
CA ARG A 65 -6.77 2.19 9.81
C ARG A 65 -5.28 1.98 9.62
N SER A 66 -4.86 0.71 9.57
CA SER A 66 -3.46 0.35 9.39
C SER A 66 -2.99 0.77 7.99
N PRO A 67 -1.78 1.34 7.86
CA PRO A 67 -1.21 1.64 6.56
C PRO A 67 -0.73 0.36 5.86
N VAL A 68 -0.48 0.47 4.56
CA VAL A 68 0.31 -0.53 3.83
C VAL A 68 1.78 -0.28 4.14
N THR A 69 2.47 -1.25 4.72
CA THR A 69 3.90 -1.16 5.05
C THR A 69 4.74 -1.87 4.02
N LEU A 70 5.72 -1.16 3.47
CA LEU A 70 6.78 -1.71 2.64
C LEU A 70 8.07 -1.67 3.45
N SER A 71 8.68 -2.83 3.70
CA SER A 71 9.90 -2.92 4.49
C SER A 71 11.16 -2.87 3.62
N SER A 72 12.22 -2.30 4.18
CA SER A 72 13.48 -1.99 3.48
C SER A 72 14.43 -3.18 3.22
N SER A 73 13.95 -4.42 3.33
CA SER A 73 14.81 -5.61 3.23
C SER A 73 14.96 -6.14 1.79
N GLY A 74 16.19 -6.54 1.43
CA GLY A 74 16.50 -7.12 0.11
C GLY A 74 16.18 -6.18 -1.05
N ASP A 75 15.38 -6.64 -2.03
CA ASP A 75 14.89 -5.79 -3.13
C ASP A 75 13.81 -4.77 -2.68
N GLY A 76 13.37 -4.82 -1.42
CA GLY A 76 12.40 -3.89 -0.83
C GLY A 76 12.86 -2.43 -0.88
N GLN A 77 14.15 -2.17 -0.64
CA GLN A 77 14.69 -0.80 -0.72
C GLN A 77 14.54 -0.21 -2.14
N LYS A 78 14.82 -0.98 -3.19
CA LYS A 78 14.63 -0.52 -4.57
C LYS A 78 13.17 -0.20 -4.87
N ILE A 79 12.24 -0.99 -4.32
CA ILE A 79 10.80 -0.72 -4.47
C ILE A 79 10.44 0.58 -3.77
N ILE A 80 10.91 0.79 -2.53
CA ILE A 80 10.67 2.03 -1.77
C ILE A 80 11.20 3.25 -2.52
N ASP A 81 12.42 3.19 -3.06
CA ASP A 81 13.00 4.31 -3.82
C ASP A 81 12.16 4.64 -5.06
N LEU A 82 11.65 3.62 -5.76
CA LEU A 82 10.76 3.81 -6.90
C LEU A 82 9.39 4.36 -6.48
N VAL A 83 8.84 3.94 -5.34
CA VAL A 83 7.59 4.47 -4.79
C VAL A 83 7.74 5.96 -4.48
N VAL A 84 8.82 6.35 -3.79
CA VAL A 84 9.12 7.76 -3.49
C VAL A 84 9.28 8.56 -4.78
N LYS A 85 10.02 8.03 -5.77
CA LYS A 85 10.22 8.69 -7.06
C LYS A 85 8.92 8.91 -7.85
N TYR A 86 8.04 7.91 -7.91
CA TYR A 86 6.87 7.93 -8.79
C TYR A 86 5.62 8.51 -8.15
N SER A 87 5.47 8.40 -6.84
CA SER A 87 4.33 8.96 -6.14
C SER A 87 4.31 10.49 -6.16
N GLY A 88 5.48 11.14 -6.21
CA GLY A 88 5.61 12.59 -6.06
C GLY A 88 5.13 13.10 -4.69
N MET A 89 4.89 12.20 -3.72
CA MET A 89 4.42 12.50 -2.38
C MET A 89 5.63 12.56 -1.45
N VAL A 90 6.19 13.76 -1.26
CA VAL A 90 7.20 14.06 -0.23
C VAL A 90 6.83 15.40 0.41
#